data_AF-A0A023BQ63-F1
#
_entry.id   AF-A0A023BQ63-F1
#
_cell.length_a   1.000
_cell.length_b   1.000
_cell.length_c   1.000
_cell.angle_alpha   90.00
_cell.angle_beta   90.00
_cell.angle_gamma   90.00
#
_symmetry.space_group_name_H-M   'P 1'
#
loop_
_entity.id
_entity.type
_entity.pdbx_description
1 polymer ?
#
loop_
_entity_poly.entity_id
_entity_poly.type
_entity_poly.pdbx_seq_one_letter_code
_entity_poly.pdbx_strand_id
1 'polypeptide(L)'
;MIKQIKNFILIVIFFPITNTFSQAQNTSESIEITPIKTEPFKYYQLEAKTTEGVEGKIYLNGKKLHEFEKSASQISTNKAQKLIKNGINEIELKISSVAENVEKGYFSKCVVFIAIHGVNDKVFPSKETQIVRIKWNPKKDQKKGVIKYVFELKR
;
A
#
# COMPACT_ATOMS: atom_id res chain seq x y z
N MET A 1 -30.33 37.55 68.60
CA MET A 1 -30.55 36.32 67.80
C MET A 1 -30.21 36.61 66.35
N ILE A 2 -29.02 36.19 65.89
CA ILE A 2 -28.53 36.46 64.53
C ILE A 2 -29.01 35.33 63.62
N LYS A 3 -29.82 35.69 62.60
CA LYS A 3 -30.25 34.78 61.52
C LYS A 3 -29.03 34.40 60.67
N GLN A 4 -28.70 33.11 60.61
CA GLN A 4 -27.78 32.59 59.60
C GLN A 4 -28.55 32.36 58.30
N ILE A 5 -28.24 33.15 57.27
CA ILE A 5 -28.64 32.89 55.89
C ILE A 5 -27.66 31.86 55.34
N LYS A 6 -28.16 30.67 55.00
CA LYS A 6 -27.38 29.61 54.35
C LYS A 6 -27.16 30.00 52.89
N ASN A 7 -25.95 30.43 52.54
CA ASN A 7 -25.56 30.56 51.14
C ASN A 7 -25.37 29.16 50.55
N PHE A 8 -26.27 28.77 49.66
CA PHE A 8 -26.15 27.53 48.88
C PHE A 8 -25.40 27.87 47.58
N ILE A 9 -24.13 27.49 47.48
CA ILE A 9 -23.33 27.67 46.26
C ILE A 9 -23.59 26.47 45.36
N LEU A 10 -24.27 26.69 44.23
CA LEU A 10 -24.48 25.68 43.19
C LEU A 10 -23.25 25.67 42.27
N ILE A 11 -22.46 24.59 42.31
CA ILE A 11 -21.35 24.37 41.37
C ILE A 11 -21.86 23.51 40.22
N VAL A 12 -21.97 24.09 39.02
CA VAL A 12 -22.32 23.35 37.79
C VAL A 12 -21.03 22.93 37.10
N ILE A 13 -20.76 21.62 37.07
CA ILE A 13 -19.60 21.03 36.41
C ILE A 13 -19.97 20.73 34.96
N PHE A 14 -19.42 21.48 34.01
CA PHE A 14 -19.50 21.17 32.59
C PHE A 14 -18.47 20.08 32.26
N PHE A 15 -18.94 18.87 31.95
CA PHE A 15 -18.09 17.84 31.36
C PHE A 15 -17.83 18.20 29.88
N PRO A 16 -16.57 18.29 29.42
CA PRO A 16 -16.31 18.35 28.00
C PRO A 16 -16.65 16.98 27.41
N ILE A 17 -17.68 16.92 26.56
CA ILE A 17 -17.91 15.78 25.68
C ILE A 17 -16.76 15.78 24.69
N THR A 18 -15.69 15.03 24.99
CA THR A 18 -14.63 14.77 24.02
C THR A 18 -15.23 13.88 22.95
N ASN A 19 -15.73 14.48 21.86
CA ASN A 19 -15.92 13.77 20.61
C ASN A 19 -14.56 13.22 20.20
N THR A 20 -14.31 11.95 20.54
CA THR A 20 -13.15 11.22 20.04
C THR A 20 -13.40 11.01 18.55
N PHE A 21 -13.03 12.01 17.75
CA PHE A 21 -12.94 11.86 16.31
C PHE A 21 -11.86 10.81 16.08
N SER A 22 -12.29 9.57 15.86
CA SER A 22 -11.42 8.47 15.49
C SER A 22 -10.83 8.83 14.14
N GLN A 23 -9.68 9.49 14.18
CA GLN A 23 -8.81 9.70 13.05
C GLN A 23 -8.57 8.32 12.44
N ALA A 24 -9.15 8.07 11.26
CA ALA A 24 -8.97 6.81 10.54
C ALA A 24 -7.46 6.55 10.44
N GLN A 25 -6.97 5.62 11.26
CA GLN A 25 -5.58 5.27 11.32
C GLN A 25 -5.18 4.87 9.90
N ASN A 26 -4.19 5.57 9.33
CA ASN A 26 -3.46 5.05 8.18
C ASN A 26 -2.72 3.80 8.67
N THR A 27 -3.40 2.66 8.68
CA THR A 27 -2.82 1.37 9.04
C THR A 27 -1.81 1.02 7.96
N SER A 28 -0.53 1.20 8.27
CA SER A 28 0.56 0.67 7.46
C SER A 28 0.59 -0.84 7.68
N GLU A 29 0.17 -1.60 6.68
CA GLU A 29 0.24 -3.07 6.70
C GLU A 29 1.59 -3.50 6.13
N SER A 30 2.33 -4.36 6.82
CA SER A 30 3.58 -4.95 6.31
C SER A 30 3.39 -6.44 6.10
N ILE A 31 3.66 -6.90 4.89
CA ILE A 31 3.45 -8.27 4.45
C ILE A 31 4.80 -8.81 3.97
N GLU A 32 5.29 -9.86 4.63
CA GLU A 32 6.44 -10.61 4.13
C GLU A 32 5.99 -11.49 2.97
N ILE A 33 6.70 -11.43 1.85
CA ILE A 33 6.43 -12.26 0.68
C ILE A 33 7.67 -13.08 0.35
N THR A 34 7.47 -14.38 0.19
CA THR A 34 8.50 -15.27 -0.33
C THR A 34 8.62 -15.09 -1.85
N PRO A 35 9.80 -14.77 -2.39
CA PRO A 35 10.00 -14.71 -3.83
C PRO A 35 9.70 -16.06 -4.50
N ILE A 36 9.16 -16.00 -5.71
CA ILE A 36 8.91 -17.17 -6.57
C ILE A 36 10.24 -17.82 -6.97
N LYS A 37 11.28 -17.01 -7.18
CA LYS A 37 12.64 -17.43 -7.49
C LYS A 37 13.64 -16.56 -6.74
N THR A 38 14.72 -17.16 -6.26
CA THR A 38 15.75 -16.50 -5.43
C THR A 38 17.16 -16.61 -5.99
N GLU A 39 17.30 -17.15 -7.21
CA GLU A 39 18.58 -17.24 -7.89
C GLU A 39 19.11 -15.83 -8.26
N PRO A 40 20.42 -15.67 -8.47
CA PRO A 40 20.96 -14.39 -8.94
C PRO A 40 20.47 -14.05 -10.34
N PHE A 41 19.93 -12.83 -10.50
CA PHE A 41 19.53 -12.27 -11.79
C PHE A 41 20.39 -11.06 -12.18
N LYS A 42 20.73 -10.97 -13.47
CA LYS A 42 21.49 -9.83 -14.03
C LYS A 42 20.61 -8.61 -14.29
N TYR A 43 19.37 -8.82 -14.76
CA TYR A 43 18.45 -7.76 -15.14
C TYR A 43 17.12 -7.85 -14.41
N TYR A 44 16.56 -6.69 -14.07
CA TYR A 44 15.31 -6.52 -13.35
C TYR A 44 14.40 -5.50 -14.03
N GLN A 45 13.11 -5.80 -14.02
CA GLN A 45 12.06 -4.94 -14.58
C GLN A 45 10.83 -4.96 -13.68
N LEU A 46 10.16 -3.82 -13.56
CA LEU A 46 8.84 -3.72 -12.96
C LEU A 46 7.78 -3.88 -14.04
N GLU A 47 6.79 -4.75 -13.80
CA GLU A 47 5.48 -4.74 -14.45
C GLU A 47 4.44 -4.28 -13.43
N ALA A 48 3.57 -3.33 -13.80
CA ALA A 48 2.44 -2.94 -12.97
C ALA A 48 1.18 -2.75 -13.82
N LYS A 49 0.03 -3.16 -13.28
CA LYS A 49 -1.29 -2.97 -13.89
C LYS A 49 -2.28 -2.49 -12.84
N THR A 50 -3.10 -1.51 -13.19
CA THR A 50 -4.15 -0.97 -12.33
C THR A 50 -5.46 -0.92 -13.07
N THR A 51 -6.55 -1.24 -12.37
CA THR A 51 -7.90 -1.04 -12.88
C THR A 51 -8.30 0.43 -12.78
N GLU A 52 -9.34 0.81 -13.52
CA GLU A 52 -9.96 2.13 -13.40
C GLU A 52 -10.49 2.35 -11.96
N GLY A 53 -10.53 3.62 -11.54
CA GLY A 53 -11.07 4.07 -10.26
C GLY A 53 -10.08 4.06 -9.10
N VAL A 54 -8.79 3.78 -9.34
CA VAL A 54 -7.77 3.68 -8.27
C VAL A 54 -6.66 4.69 -8.52
N GLU A 55 -6.25 5.41 -7.49
CA GLU A 55 -5.14 6.36 -7.56
C GLU A 55 -4.08 6.01 -6.53
N GLY A 56 -2.80 6.06 -6.92
CA GLY A 56 -1.72 5.69 -6.03
C GLY A 56 -0.33 5.70 -6.63
N LYS A 57 0.62 5.22 -5.84
CA LYS A 57 2.05 5.22 -6.13
C LYS A 57 2.68 3.91 -5.71
N ILE A 58 3.64 3.44 -6.51
CA ILE A 58 4.47 2.27 -6.23
C ILE A 58 5.90 2.77 -5.97
N TYR A 59 6.48 2.34 -4.86
CA TYR A 59 7.87 2.59 -4.50
C TYR A 59 8.61 1.27 -4.35
N LEU A 60 9.92 1.29 -4.62
CA LEU A 60 10.85 0.21 -4.31
C LEU A 60 12.02 0.79 -3.53
N ASN A 61 12.28 0.24 -2.35
CA ASN A 61 13.33 0.70 -1.44
C ASN A 61 13.29 2.22 -1.21
N GLY A 62 12.07 2.75 -0.98
CA GLY A 62 11.82 4.18 -0.75
C GLY A 62 11.88 5.10 -1.98
N LYS A 63 12.17 4.57 -3.18
CA LYS A 63 12.21 5.36 -4.43
C LYS A 63 10.99 5.09 -5.30
N LYS A 64 10.35 6.15 -5.81
CA LYS A 64 9.14 6.05 -6.63
C LYS A 64 9.46 5.34 -7.95
N LEU A 65 8.77 4.23 -8.19
CA LEU A 65 8.82 3.51 -9.46
C LEU A 65 7.77 4.04 -10.44
N HIS A 66 6.54 4.17 -9.96
CA HIS A 66 5.38 4.51 -10.78
C HIS A 66 4.31 5.24 -9.97
N GLU A 67 3.50 6.03 -10.66
CA GLU A 67 2.33 6.73 -10.16
C GLU A 67 1.22 6.48 -11.17
N PHE A 68 0.07 6.07 -10.67
CA PHE A 68 -1.10 5.75 -11.46
C PHE A 68 -2.27 6.58 -10.96
N GLU A 69 -3.04 7.08 -11.91
CA GLU A 69 -4.22 7.90 -11.68
C GLU A 69 -5.48 7.06 -11.87
N LYS A 70 -6.66 7.67 -11.70
CA LYS A 70 -7.96 6.97 -11.76
C LYS A 70 -8.20 6.19 -13.07
N SER A 71 -7.46 6.46 -14.13
CA SER A 71 -7.54 5.69 -15.38
C SER A 71 -6.87 4.32 -15.23
N ALA A 72 -7.45 3.30 -15.85
CA ALA A 72 -6.77 2.01 -15.96
C ALA A 72 -5.38 2.18 -16.61
N SER A 73 -4.37 1.52 -16.07
CA SER A 73 -3.00 1.67 -16.54
C SER A 73 -2.24 0.35 -16.58
N GLN A 74 -1.29 0.26 -17.50
CA GLN A 74 -0.33 -0.83 -17.57
C GLN A 74 1.03 -0.26 -17.95
N ILE A 75 2.06 -0.60 -17.19
CA ILE A 75 3.42 -0.16 -17.44
C ILE A 75 4.40 -1.32 -17.28
N SER A 76 5.46 -1.27 -18.09
CA SER A 76 6.68 -2.03 -17.86
C SER A 76 7.88 -1.10 -17.90
N THR A 77 8.78 -1.17 -16.90
CA THR A 77 9.92 -0.26 -16.80
C THR A 77 11.13 -0.87 -16.11
N ASN A 78 12.33 -0.55 -16.62
CA ASN A 78 13.60 -1.02 -16.07
C ASN A 78 14.09 -0.21 -14.86
N LYS A 79 13.26 0.69 -14.30
CA LYS A 79 13.62 1.47 -13.10
C LYS A 79 13.99 0.57 -11.91
N ALA A 80 13.41 -0.63 -11.82
CA ALA A 80 13.75 -1.61 -10.80
C ALA A 80 15.23 -2.04 -10.83
N GLN A 81 15.88 -2.06 -11.99
CA GLN A 81 17.29 -2.45 -12.16
C GLN A 81 18.25 -1.70 -11.23
N LYS A 82 18.01 -0.40 -11.03
CA LYS A 82 18.88 0.47 -10.25
C LYS A 82 18.55 0.46 -8.76
N LEU A 83 17.40 -0.12 -8.38
CA LEU A 83 16.83 -0.02 -7.04
C LEU A 83 16.84 -1.34 -6.28
N ILE A 84 16.78 -2.48 -6.98
CA ILE A 84 16.96 -3.80 -6.37
C ILE A 84 18.36 -3.92 -5.78
N LYS A 85 18.43 -4.41 -4.54
CA LYS A 85 19.68 -4.66 -3.81
C LYS A 85 19.77 -6.13 -3.38
N ASN A 86 20.98 -6.56 -3.05
CA ASN A 86 21.20 -7.84 -2.36
C ASN A 86 20.61 -7.76 -0.95
N GLY A 87 19.95 -8.82 -0.48
CA GLY A 87 19.25 -8.88 0.79
C GLY A 87 17.80 -8.36 0.72
N ILE A 88 17.36 -7.71 1.79
CA ILE A 88 15.95 -7.33 2.01
C ILE A 88 15.55 -6.14 1.14
N ASN A 89 14.53 -6.31 0.31
CA ASN A 89 13.90 -5.29 -0.52
C ASN A 89 12.46 -5.01 -0.03
N GLU A 90 11.98 -3.78 -0.23
CA GLU A 90 10.63 -3.35 0.16
C GLU A 90 9.91 -2.72 -1.04
N ILE A 91 8.76 -3.26 -1.44
CA ILE A 91 7.80 -2.59 -2.32
C ILE A 91 6.74 -1.92 -1.46
N GLU A 92 6.55 -0.62 -1.61
CA GLU A 92 5.51 0.14 -0.91
C GLU A 92 4.44 0.60 -1.91
N LEU A 93 3.21 0.15 -1.68
CA LEU A 93 2.02 0.55 -2.43
C LEU A 93 1.25 1.59 -1.61
N LYS A 94 1.26 2.84 -2.06
CA LYS A 94 0.45 3.93 -1.48
C LYS A 94 -0.80 4.12 -2.31
N ILE A 95 -1.95 3.82 -1.73
CA ILE A 95 -3.26 4.08 -2.32
C ILE A 95 -3.76 5.40 -1.79
N SER A 96 -3.92 6.39 -2.68
CA SER A 96 -4.47 7.71 -2.36
C SER A 96 -6.00 7.69 -2.36
N SER A 97 -6.60 6.94 -3.30
CA SER A 97 -8.05 6.90 -3.49
C SER A 97 -8.49 5.59 -4.15
N VAL A 98 -9.69 5.12 -3.79
CA VAL A 98 -10.42 4.02 -4.43
C VAL A 98 -11.87 4.47 -4.63
N ALA A 99 -12.31 4.51 -5.89
CA ALA A 99 -13.68 4.86 -6.25
C ALA A 99 -14.68 3.80 -5.78
N GLU A 100 -15.96 4.18 -5.69
CA GLU A 100 -17.03 3.32 -5.14
C GLU A 100 -17.41 2.17 -6.06
N ASN A 101 -17.27 2.39 -7.36
CA ASN A 101 -17.54 1.42 -8.41
C ASN A 101 -16.41 0.39 -8.62
N VAL A 102 -15.27 0.53 -7.93
CA VAL A 102 -14.19 -0.47 -7.97
C VAL A 102 -14.65 -1.72 -7.24
N GLU A 103 -14.58 -2.87 -7.89
CA GLU A 103 -14.98 -4.15 -7.31
C GLU A 103 -14.03 -4.54 -6.16
N LYS A 104 -14.56 -4.60 -4.93
CA LYS A 104 -13.77 -4.82 -3.72
C LYS A 104 -13.93 -6.24 -3.19
N GLY A 105 -12.88 -6.78 -2.59
CA GLY A 105 -12.90 -8.09 -1.94
C GLY A 105 -11.92 -9.12 -2.52
N TYR A 106 -11.91 -10.31 -1.92
CA TYR A 106 -10.92 -11.37 -2.20
C TYR A 106 -11.14 -12.08 -3.56
N PHE A 107 -12.37 -12.09 -4.07
CA PHE A 107 -12.75 -12.80 -5.30
C PHE A 107 -12.88 -11.90 -6.54
N SER A 108 -12.72 -10.58 -6.41
CA SER A 108 -12.75 -9.67 -7.55
C SER A 108 -11.48 -9.77 -8.39
N LYS A 109 -11.57 -9.38 -9.67
CA LYS A 109 -10.37 -9.23 -10.51
C LYS A 109 -9.37 -8.32 -9.79
N CYS A 110 -8.08 -8.69 -9.87
CA CYS A 110 -7.00 -7.97 -9.22
C CYS A 110 -7.02 -6.48 -9.57
N VAL A 111 -7.20 -5.61 -8.57
CA VAL A 111 -7.29 -4.16 -8.71
C VAL A 111 -5.92 -3.52 -8.97
N VAL A 112 -4.90 -3.95 -8.23
CA VAL A 112 -3.51 -3.56 -8.47
C VAL A 112 -2.65 -4.82 -8.56
N PHE A 113 -2.02 -5.02 -9.71
CA PHE A 113 -1.03 -6.06 -9.95
C PHE A 113 0.36 -5.44 -10.02
N ILE A 114 1.31 -6.02 -9.29
CA ILE A 114 2.72 -5.63 -9.34
C ILE A 114 3.55 -6.90 -9.50
N ALA A 115 4.49 -6.88 -10.43
CA ALA A 115 5.51 -7.91 -10.54
C ALA A 115 6.90 -7.30 -10.71
N ILE A 116 7.88 -7.91 -10.04
CA ILE A 116 9.28 -7.73 -10.39
C ILE A 116 9.69 -8.95 -11.19
N HIS A 117 10.28 -8.68 -12.35
CA HIS A 117 10.88 -9.70 -13.19
C HIS A 117 12.38 -9.73 -12.96
N GLY A 118 12.97 -10.92 -13.00
CA GLY A 118 14.40 -11.18 -12.94
C GLY A 118 14.80 -12.12 -14.07
N VAL A 119 15.84 -11.76 -14.81
CA VAL A 119 16.37 -12.56 -15.93
C VAL A 119 17.89 -12.46 -16.01
N ASN A 120 18.52 -13.48 -16.59
CA ASN A 120 19.95 -13.49 -16.87
C ASN A 120 20.29 -13.08 -18.31
N ASP A 121 19.29 -13.07 -19.19
CA ASP A 121 19.37 -12.61 -20.57
C ASP A 121 18.59 -11.30 -20.75
N LYS A 122 18.89 -10.49 -21.76
CA LYS A 122 18.27 -9.16 -21.97
C LYS A 122 16.82 -9.21 -22.50
N VAL A 123 16.07 -10.27 -22.22
CA VAL A 123 14.70 -10.46 -22.71
C VAL A 123 13.78 -10.78 -21.53
N PHE A 124 12.65 -10.08 -21.42
CA PHE A 124 11.63 -10.30 -20.37
C PHE A 124 10.34 -10.87 -20.98
N PRO A 125 10.31 -12.14 -21.43
CA PRO A 125 9.25 -12.58 -22.33
C PRO A 125 7.94 -13.06 -21.66
N SER A 126 7.85 -13.24 -20.33
CA SER A 126 6.69 -13.97 -19.78
C SER A 126 6.44 -13.84 -18.26
N LYS A 127 5.43 -14.59 -17.79
CA LYS A 127 5.16 -14.86 -16.36
C LYS A 127 6.28 -15.64 -15.66
N GLU A 128 7.11 -16.37 -16.40
CA GLU A 128 8.16 -17.24 -15.86
C GLU A 128 9.35 -16.45 -15.31
N THR A 129 9.49 -15.20 -15.74
CA THR A 129 10.52 -14.29 -15.26
C THR A 129 10.10 -13.53 -14.01
N GLN A 130 8.86 -13.69 -13.55
CA GLN A 130 8.37 -13.03 -12.34
C GLN A 130 9.01 -13.67 -11.11
N ILE A 131 9.78 -12.89 -10.37
CA ILE A 131 10.45 -13.31 -9.14
C ILE A 131 9.66 -12.87 -7.91
N VAL A 132 8.90 -11.78 -8.05
CA VAL A 132 7.95 -11.29 -7.06
C VAL A 132 6.65 -10.99 -7.78
N ARG A 133 5.53 -11.41 -7.18
CA ARG A 133 4.18 -11.14 -7.68
C ARG A 133 3.28 -10.73 -6.53
N ILE A 134 2.68 -9.55 -6.66
CA ILE A 134 1.73 -8.98 -5.72
C ILE A 134 0.41 -8.77 -6.46
N LYS A 135 -0.67 -9.28 -5.87
CA LYS A 135 -2.04 -9.02 -6.29
C LYS A 135 -2.75 -8.38 -5.13
N TRP A 136 -3.22 -7.16 -5.31
CA TRP A 136 -3.90 -6.40 -4.26
C TRP A 136 -5.31 -6.02 -4.69
N ASN A 137 -6.24 -6.21 -3.76
CA ASN A 137 -7.63 -5.76 -3.83
C ASN A 137 -7.95 -4.93 -2.57
N PRO A 138 -8.76 -3.87 -2.69
CA PRO A 138 -9.20 -3.10 -1.53
C PRO A 138 -10.12 -3.94 -0.65
N LYS A 139 -10.01 -3.77 0.68
CA LYS A 139 -11.04 -4.23 1.63
C LYS A 139 -12.35 -3.47 1.36
N LYS A 140 -13.49 -4.02 1.76
CA LYS A 140 -14.86 -3.49 1.45
C LYS A 140 -14.99 -1.98 1.64
N ASP A 141 -14.46 -1.44 2.74
CA ASP A 141 -14.58 -0.01 3.06
C ASP A 141 -13.26 0.76 2.89
N GLN A 142 -12.24 0.12 2.29
CA GLN A 142 -10.95 0.76 2.08
C GLN A 142 -11.04 1.80 0.95
N LYS A 143 -10.67 3.04 1.29
CA LYS A 143 -10.59 4.18 0.36
C LYS A 143 -9.14 4.64 0.10
N LYS A 144 -8.24 4.37 1.04
CA LYS A 144 -6.82 4.74 0.99
C LYS A 144 -6.00 3.79 1.86
N GLY A 145 -4.68 3.84 1.76
CA GLY A 145 -3.80 3.08 2.65
C GLY A 145 -2.37 2.96 2.15
N VAL A 146 -1.50 2.41 2.99
CA VAL A 146 -0.12 2.08 2.63
C VAL A 146 0.10 0.61 2.96
N ILE A 147 0.57 -0.15 1.97
CA ILE A 147 0.91 -1.56 2.12
C ILE A 147 2.37 -1.73 1.74
N LYS A 148 3.14 -2.35 2.63
CA LYS A 148 4.55 -2.69 2.43
C LYS A 148 4.68 -4.18 2.19
N TYR A 149 5.43 -4.54 1.16
CA TYR A 149 5.73 -5.91 0.81
C TYR A 149 7.24 -6.11 0.89
N VAL A 150 7.67 -6.94 1.83
CA VAL A 150 9.09 -7.15 2.15
C VAL A 150 9.52 -8.51 1.61
N PHE A 151 10.63 -8.55 0.89
CA PHE A 151 11.16 -9.78 0.30
C PHE A 151 12.68 -9.77 0.24
N GLU A 152 13.30 -10.93 0.37
CA GLU A 152 14.75 -11.07 0.34
C GLU A 152 15.22 -11.66 -0.99
N LEU A 153 16.25 -11.07 -1.61
CA LEU A 153 16.89 -11.62 -2.80
C LEU A 153 18.38 -11.88 -2.55
N LYS A 154 18.90 -12.93 -3.18
CA LYS A 154 20.33 -13.21 -3.26
C LYS A 154 20.84 -12.75 -4.62
N ARG A 155 21.89 -11.92 -4.63
CA ARG A 155 22.52 -11.40 -5.85
C ARG A 155 23.94 -11.89 -5.99
#